data_AF-A0A551ZAM7-F1
#
_entry.id   AF-A0A551ZAM7-F1
#
_cell.length_a   1.000
_cell.length_b   1.000
_cell.length_c   1.000
_cell.angle_alpha   90.00
_cell.angle_beta   90.00
_cell.angle_gamma   90.00
#
_symmetry.space_group_name_H-M   'P 1'
#
loop_
_entity.id
_entity.type
_entity.pdbx_description
1 polymer ?
#
loop_
_entity_poly.entity_id
_entity_poly.type
_entity_poly.pdbx_seq_one_letter_code
_entity_poly.pdbx_strand_id
1 'polypeptide(L)' 'MLVPILIFDLGLVAWSLHLMQQAFDKQEFSLMLAGTLVAAAAAAMLVVYFLMGHCLTYLTQIPAPV' A
#
# COMPACT_ATOMS: atom_id res chain seq x y z
N MET A 1 1.37 -13.85 -6.84
CA MET A 1 0.45 -13.42 -5.77
C MET A 1 0.56 -11.94 -5.43
N LEU A 2 1.74 -11.30 -5.55
CA LEU A 2 1.91 -9.85 -5.34
C LEU A 2 1.33 -8.97 -6.46
N VAL A 3 1.49 -9.37 -7.72
CA VAL A 3 1.01 -8.61 -8.88
C VAL A 3 -0.45 -8.14 -8.76
N PRO A 4 -1.45 -8.99 -8.40
CA PRO A 4 -2.82 -8.52 -8.24
C PRO A 4 -2.99 -7.55 -7.06
N ILE A 5 -2.22 -7.71 -5.97
CA ILE A 5 -2.24 -6.80 -4.82
C ILE A 5 -1.77 -5.41 -5.27
N LEU A 6 -0.67 -5.32 -6.01
CA LEU A 6 -0.15 -4.05 -6.53
C LEU A 6 -1.14 -3.36 -7.49
N ILE A 7 -1.84 -4.12 -8.34
CA ILE A 7 -2.84 -3.57 -9.27
C ILE A 7 -4.05 -3.01 -8.49
N PHE A 8 -4.52 -3.75 -7.48
CA PHE A 8 -5.67 -3.32 -6.68
C PHE A 8 -5.34 -2.07 -5.84
N ASP A 9 -4.13 -2.01 -5.31
CA ASP A 9 -3.60 -0.91 -4.53
C ASP A 9 -3.44 0.37 -5.38
N LEU A 10 -2.86 0.26 -6.58
CA LEU A 10 -2.80 1.36 -7.56
C LEU A 10 -4.20 1.82 -8.02
N GLY A 11 -5.14 0.87 -8.18
CA GLY A 11 -6.53 1.18 -8.51
C GLY A 11 -7.22 2.00 -7.41
N LEU A 12 -7.04 1.61 -6.14
CA LEU A 12 -7.56 2.33 -4.97
C LEU A 12 -6.92 3.73 -4.82
N VAL A 13 -5.63 3.86 -5.09
CA VAL A 13 -4.92 5.17 -5.08
C VAL A 13 -5.39 6.07 -6.23
N ALA A 14 -5.56 5.52 -7.44
CA ALA A 14 -6.10 6.27 -8.56
C ALA A 14 -7.55 6.71 -8.30
N TRP A 15 -8.34 5.83 -7.69
CA TRP A 15 -9.72 6.11 -7.32
C TRP A 15 -9.81 7.14 -6.18
N SER A 16 -8.88 7.13 -5.23
CA SER A 16 -8.82 8.14 -4.16
C SER A 16 -8.41 9.52 -4.69
N LEU A 17 -7.45 9.61 -5.63
CA LEU A 17 -7.14 10.86 -6.33
C LEU A 17 -8.33 11.37 -7.14
N HIS A 18 -9.04 10.48 -7.85
CA HIS A 18 -10.25 10.84 -8.58
C HIS A 18 -11.31 11.44 -7.65
N LEU A 19 -11.55 10.80 -6.50
CA LEU A 19 -12.46 11.28 -5.47
C LEU A 19 -12.00 12.61 -4.83
N MET A 20 -10.69 12.79 -4.66
CA MET A 20 -10.09 14.02 -4.13
C MET A 20 -10.29 15.21 -5.09
N GLN A 21 -10.21 14.96 -6.41
CA GLN A 21 -10.48 15.97 -7.43
C GLN A 21 -11.95 16.40 -7.46
N GLN A 22 -12.88 15.47 -7.19
CA GLN A 22 -14.31 15.79 -6.99
C GLN A 22 -14.59 16.47 -5.64
N ALA A 23 -13.83 16.16 -4.60
CA ALA A 23 -13.97 16.78 -3.28
C ALA A 23 -13.44 18.23 -3.23
N PHE A 24 -12.49 18.58 -4.10
CA PHE A 24 -11.96 19.94 -4.22
C PHE A 24 -13.01 20.94 -4.73
N ASP A 25 -13.94 20.48 -5.58
CA ASP A 25 -15.10 21.26 -6.05
C ASP A 25 -16.15 21.48 -4.94
N LYS A 26 -16.17 20.60 -3.92
CA LYS A 26 -17.14 20.60 -2.80
C LYS A 26 -16.58 21.00 -1.43
N GLN A 27 -15.28 21.29 -1.30
CA GLN A 27 -14.62 21.73 -0.06
C GLN A 27 -14.82 20.78 1.16
N GLU A 28 -14.85 19.47 0.93
CA GLU A 28 -15.03 18.46 1.98
C GLU A 28 -13.67 17.92 2.46
N PHE A 29 -13.15 18.48 3.55
CA PHE A 29 -11.82 18.19 4.13
C PHE A 29 -11.64 16.70 4.52
N SER A 30 -12.75 16.02 4.83
CA SER A 30 -12.78 14.61 5.26
C SER A 30 -12.34 13.64 4.15
N LEU A 31 -12.66 13.95 2.89
CA LEU A 31 -12.42 13.08 1.75
C LEU A 31 -10.96 13.13 1.28
N MET A 32 -10.35 14.31 1.40
CA MET A 32 -8.93 14.52 1.17
C MET A 32 -8.06 13.75 2.18
N LEU A 33 -8.46 13.77 3.46
CA LEU A 33 -7.76 13.09 4.56
C LEU A 33 -7.97 11.56 4.51
N ALA A 34 -9.14 11.10 4.07
CA ALA A 34 -9.39 9.68 3.82
C ALA A 34 -8.49 9.12 2.70
N GLY A 35 -8.28 9.86 1.61
CA GLY A 35 -7.41 9.43 0.51
C GLY A 35 -5.94 9.31 0.92
N THR A 36 -5.43 10.23 1.74
CA THR A 36 -4.04 10.18 2.22
C THR A 36 -3.82 9.07 3.25
N LEU A 37 -4.79 8.79 4.12
CA LEU A 37 -4.75 7.65 5.05
C LEU A 37 -4.72 6.31 4.32
N VAL A 38 -5.52 6.16 3.24
CA VAL A 38 -5.52 4.95 2.40
C VAL A 38 -4.19 4.80 1.68
N ALA A 39 -3.64 5.87 1.09
CA ALA A 39 -2.33 5.83 0.43
C ALA A 39 -1.19 5.51 1.41
N ALA A 40 -1.24 6.04 2.64
CA ALA A 40 -0.25 5.74 3.68
C ALA A 40 -0.35 4.27 4.16
N ALA A 41 -1.55 3.72 4.30
CA ALA A 41 -1.75 2.31 4.66
C ALA A 41 -1.26 1.35 3.57
N ALA A 42 -1.53 1.69 2.30
CA ALA A 42 -1.01 1.01 1.11
C ALA A 42 0.54 0.96 1.09
N ALA A 43 1.18 2.12 1.28
CA ALA A 43 2.64 2.20 1.33
C ALA A 43 3.21 1.36 2.49
N ALA A 44 2.57 1.38 3.67
CA ALA A 44 2.97 0.57 4.81
C ALA A 44 2.87 -0.95 4.53
N MET A 45 1.80 -1.39 3.85
CA MET A 45 1.65 -2.79 3.42
C MET A 45 2.80 -3.24 2.51
N LEU A 46 3.21 -2.42 1.53
CA LEU A 46 4.33 -2.73 0.65
C LEU A 46 5.65 -2.87 1.42
N VAL A 47 5.91 -2.00 2.38
CA VAL A 47 7.11 -2.06 3.23
C VAL A 47 7.14 -3.34 4.06
N VAL A 48 6.04 -3.71 4.70
CA VAL A 48 5.94 -4.94 5.49
C VAL A 48 6.14 -6.17 4.61
N TYR A 49 5.56 -6.19 3.40
CA TYR A 49 5.73 -7.32 2.49
C TYR A 49 7.17 -7.46 2.01
N PHE A 50 7.84 -6.34 1.74
CA PHE A 50 9.25 -6.32 1.36
C PHE A 50 10.14 -6.78 2.52
N LEU A 51 9.88 -6.30 3.73
CA LEU A 51 10.61 -6.68 4.94
C LEU A 51 10.41 -8.17 5.26
N MET A 52 9.18 -8.66 5.17
CA MET A 52 8.84 -10.08 5.34
C MET A 52 9.56 -10.94 4.30
N GLY A 53 9.58 -10.53 3.03
CA GLY A 53 10.31 -11.23 1.96
C GLY A 53 11.81 -11.30 2.24
N HIS A 54 12.40 -10.20 2.71
CA HIS A 54 13.82 -10.16 3.07
C HIS A 54 14.13 -11.02 4.31
N CYS A 55 13.29 -10.96 5.35
CA CYS A 55 13.43 -11.79 6.55
C CYS A 55 13.27 -13.29 6.25
N LEU A 56 12.25 -13.67 5.46
CA LEU A 56 12.06 -15.05 5.02
C LEU A 56 13.25 -15.55 4.22
N THR A 57 13.73 -14.76 3.26
CA THR A 57 14.90 -15.11 2.46
C THR A 57 16.12 -15.32 3.36
N TYR A 58 16.37 -14.39 4.30
CA TYR A 58 17.45 -14.50 5.25
C TYR A 58 17.33 -15.78 6.09
N LEU A 59 16.17 -16.06 6.68
CA LEU A 59 15.92 -17.26 7.48
C LEU A 59 16.07 -18.56 6.68
N THR A 60 15.62 -18.59 5.42
CA THR A 60 15.78 -19.77 4.55
C THR A 60 17.22 -19.97 4.08
N GLN A 61 18.03 -18.92 4.10
CA GLN A 61 19.44 -18.96 3.69
C GLN A 61 20.38 -19.24 4.87
N ILE A 62 19.88 -19.22 6.12
CA ILE A 62 20.60 -19.77 7.29
C ILE A 62 20.68 -21.29 7.07
N PRO A 63 21.86 -21.86 6.76
CA PRO A 63 22.00 -23.30 6.66
C PRO A 63 21.69 -23.86 8.04
N ALA A 64 20.81 -24.86 8.10
CA ALA A 64 20.61 -25.62 9.33
C ALA A 64 21.99 -26.11 9.81
N PRO A 65 22.37 -25.86 11.07
CA PRO A 65 23.57 -26.46 11.62
C PRO A 65 23.33 -27.97 11.67
N VAL A 66 23.96 -28.71 10.75
CA VAL A 66 24.14 -30.17 10.83
C VAL A 66 25.22 -30.51 11.83
#